data_AF-A0A3M1DAX5-F1
#
_entry.id   AF-A0A3M1DAX5-F1
#
_cell.length_a   1.000
_cell.length_b   1.000
_cell.length_c   1.000
_cell.angle_alpha   90.00
_cell.angle_beta   90.00
_cell.angle_gamma   90.00
#
_symmetry.space_group_name_H-M   'P 1'
#
loop_
_entity.id
_entity.type
_entity.pdbx_description
1 polymer ?
#
loop_
_entity_poly.entity_id
_entity_poly.type
_entity_poly.pdbx_seq_one_letter_code
_entity_poly.pdbx_strand_id
1 'polypeptide(L)'
;MEEVVVAGRRFVAAKTAAKRVGYHPDYVGQLCRSGLVACEKVGKSWFVWEEDLARHKLATHTREILSSHQKEIINRKDDFTLSRREIVAAIAERARCYPAVGYHDTSKGATLRLPKMGDSSAFLPPLRSYR
;
A
#
# COMPACT_ATOMS: atom_id res chain seq x y z
N MET A 1 -1.93 32.25 -34.75
CA MET A 1 -0.76 31.37 -34.79
C MET A 1 -1.01 30.24 -33.82
N GLU A 2 -1.23 29.03 -34.30
CA GLU A 2 -1.65 27.90 -33.46
C GLU A 2 -0.50 26.96 -33.09
N GLU A 3 0.58 26.98 -33.87
CA GLU A 3 1.75 26.13 -33.66
C GLU A 3 3.04 26.93 -33.88
N VAL A 4 4.07 26.59 -33.11
CA VAL A 4 5.43 27.15 -33.20
C VAL A 4 6.43 26.01 -33.05
N VAL A 5 7.50 26.04 -33.85
CA VAL A 5 8.63 25.14 -33.67
C VAL A 5 9.69 25.84 -32.82
N VAL A 6 9.98 25.30 -31.64
CA VAL A 6 11.04 25.80 -30.75
C VAL A 6 12.04 24.68 -30.55
N ALA A 7 13.33 24.94 -30.79
CA ALA A 7 14.42 23.98 -30.62
C ALA A 7 14.17 22.62 -31.32
N GLY A 8 13.56 22.66 -32.51
CA GLY A 8 13.25 21.46 -33.31
C GLY A 8 12.03 20.66 -32.83
N ARG A 9 11.31 21.12 -31.79
CA ARG A 9 10.08 20.48 -31.30
C ARG A 9 8.86 21.34 -31.65
N ARG A 10 7.73 20.68 -31.95
CA ARG A 10 6.46 21.33 -32.25
C ARG A 10 5.70 21.62 -30.96
N PHE A 11 5.43 22.89 -30.72
CA PHE A 11 4.60 23.37 -29.62
C PHE A 11 3.30 23.95 -30.15
N VAL A 12 2.22 23.72 -29.41
CA VAL A 12 0.87 24.18 -29.75
C VAL A 12 0.47 25.29 -28.78
N ALA A 13 -0.26 26.30 -29.25
CA ALA A 13 -0.75 27.37 -28.39
C ALA A 13 -1.58 26.78 -27.23
N ALA A 14 -1.38 27.30 -26.02
CA ALA A 14 -2.02 26.78 -24.80
C ALA A 14 -3.55 26.69 -24.92
N LYS A 15 -4.18 27.66 -25.59
CA LYS A 15 -5.63 27.66 -25.84
C LYS A 15 -6.11 26.47 -26.68
N THR A 16 -5.34 26.11 -27.70
CA THR A 16 -5.67 24.99 -28.61
C THR A 16 -5.35 23.66 -27.94
N ALA A 17 -4.20 23.53 -27.29
CA ALA A 17 -3.83 22.34 -26.51
C ALA A 17 -4.84 22.06 -25.37
N ALA A 18 -5.28 23.11 -24.67
CA ALA A 18 -6.30 23.00 -23.62
C ALA A 18 -7.61 22.41 -24.15
N LYS A 19 -8.08 22.85 -25.33
CA LYS A 19 -9.28 22.30 -25.96
C LYS A 19 -9.14 20.83 -26.36
N ARG A 20 -7.98 20.43 -26.89
CA ARG A 20 -7.73 19.03 -27.30
C ARG A 20 -7.69 18.08 -26.10
N VAL A 21 -7.05 18.50 -25.01
CA VAL A 21 -6.92 17.70 -23.79
C VAL A 21 -8.14 17.83 -22.87
N GLY A 22 -8.97 18.86 -23.04
CA GLY A 22 -10.13 19.15 -22.19
C GLY A 22 -9.76 19.84 -20.88
N TYR A 23 -8.67 20.61 -20.87
CA TYR A 23 -8.30 21.48 -19.74
C TYR A 23 -8.79 22.91 -19.94
N HIS A 24 -8.83 23.68 -18.85
CA HIS A 24 -9.02 25.12 -18.94
C HIS A 24 -7.71 25.79 -19.39
N PRO A 25 -7.73 26.76 -20.31
CA PRO A 25 -6.51 27.44 -20.78
C PRO A 25 -5.71 28.10 -19.65
N ASP A 26 -6.37 28.66 -18.62
CA ASP A 26 -5.65 29.22 -17.46
C ASP A 26 -4.94 28.14 -16.63
N TYR A 27 -5.53 26.94 -16.54
CA TYR A 27 -4.91 25.82 -15.84
C TYR A 27 -3.64 25.37 -16.54
N VAL A 28 -3.67 25.31 -17.87
CA VAL A 28 -2.45 25.05 -18.66
C VAL A 28 -1.38 26.10 -18.37
N GLY A 29 -1.75 27.38 -18.28
CA GLY A 29 -0.82 28.44 -17.90
C GLY A 29 -0.25 28.31 -16.47
N GLN A 30 -1.02 27.77 -15.52
CA GLN A 30 -0.52 27.45 -14.17
C GLN A 30 0.51 26.32 -14.22
N LEU A 31 0.21 25.25 -14.97
CA LEU A 31 1.13 24.12 -15.14
C LEU A 31 2.45 24.54 -15.80
N CYS A 32 2.39 25.50 -16.75
CA CYS A 32 3.58 26.08 -17.36
C CYS A 32 4.46 26.81 -16.33
N ARG A 33 3.85 27.58 -15.42
CA ARG A 33 4.60 28.32 -14.37
C ARG A 33 5.19 27.41 -13.31
N SER A 34 4.52 26.30 -13.01
CA SER A 34 5.04 25.30 -12.06
C SER A 34 6.09 24.37 -12.67
N GLY A 35 6.34 24.45 -13.99
CA GLY A 35 7.30 23.59 -14.68
C GLY A 35 6.88 22.12 -14.76
N LEU A 36 5.57 21.84 -14.59
CA LEU A 36 5.03 20.47 -14.65
C LEU A 36 4.86 19.94 -16.07
N VAL A 37 4.91 20.84 -17.06
CA VAL A 37 4.80 20.52 -18.49
C VAL A 37 5.80 21.33 -19.28
N ALA A 38 6.31 20.73 -20.35
CA ALA A 38 7.17 21.38 -21.33
C ALA A 38 6.42 22.50 -22.06
N CYS A 39 6.81 23.74 -21.79
CA CYS A 39 6.19 24.93 -22.34
C CYS A 39 7.20 26.03 -22.65
N GLU A 40 6.86 26.84 -23.63
CA GLU A 40 7.65 27.99 -24.08
C GLU A 40 6.78 29.24 -24.16
N LYS A 41 7.35 30.38 -23.76
CA LYS A 41 6.64 31.66 -23.79
C LYS A 41 7.11 32.46 -24.99
N VAL A 42 6.23 32.61 -25.98
CA VAL A 42 6.52 33.41 -27.18
C VAL A 42 5.63 34.66 -27.17
N GLY A 43 6.25 35.81 -26.93
CA GLY A 43 5.55 37.08 -26.74
C GLY A 43 4.66 37.08 -25.48
N LYS A 44 3.34 37.21 -25.67
CA LYS A 44 2.34 37.19 -24.59
C LYS A 44 1.65 35.84 -24.41
N SER A 45 1.91 34.87 -25.29
CA SER A 45 1.20 33.60 -25.32
C SER A 45 2.11 32.43 -24.91
N TRP A 46 1.52 31.47 -24.21
CA TRP A 46 2.18 30.20 -23.89
C TRP A 46 1.95 29.19 -25.01
N PHE A 47 3.02 28.47 -25.32
CA PHE A 47 3.04 27.34 -26.23
C PHE A 47 3.47 26.11 -25.44
N VAL A 48 2.81 24.99 -25.67
CA VAL A 48 2.93 23.81 -24.81
C VAL A 48 3.07 22.59 -25.71
N TRP A 49 3.90 21.65 -25.27
CA TRP A 49 4.02 20.38 -25.97
C TRP A 49 2.82 19.50 -25.63
N GLU A 50 2.01 19.20 -26.65
CA GLU A 50 0.73 18.53 -26.48
C GLU A 50 0.86 17.14 -25.84
N GLU A 51 1.89 16.39 -26.23
CA GLU A 51 2.16 15.04 -25.71
C GLU A 51 2.41 15.05 -24.20
N ASP A 52 3.10 16.09 -23.71
CA ASP A 52 3.43 16.21 -22.30
C ASP A 52 2.20 16.59 -21.47
N LEU A 53 1.33 17.43 -22.03
CA LEU A 53 0.05 17.78 -21.42
C LEU A 53 -0.90 16.57 -21.32
N ALA A 54 -0.94 15.73 -22.37
CA ALA A 54 -1.69 14.48 -22.35
C ALA A 54 -1.13 13.49 -21.31
N ARG A 55 0.21 13.37 -21.24
CA ARG A 55 0.90 12.53 -20.24
C ARG A 55 0.58 12.97 -18.82
N HIS A 56 0.58 14.29 -18.56
CA HIS A 56 0.21 14.86 -17.27
C HIS A 56 -1.22 14.46 -16.86
N LYS A 57 -2.19 14.53 -17.80
CA LYS A 57 -3.58 14.12 -17.53
C LYS A 57 -3.70 12.64 -17.14
N LEU A 58 -3.02 11.78 -17.88
CA LEU A 58 -2.97 10.34 -17.59
C LEU A 58 -2.33 10.08 -16.22
N ALA A 59 -1.21 10.75 -15.91
CA ALA A 59 -0.51 10.60 -14.63
C ALA A 59 -1.36 11.04 -13.42
N THR A 60 -2.15 12.11 -13.55
CA THR A 60 -3.08 12.53 -12.51
C THR A 60 -4.17 11.50 -12.29
N HIS A 61 -4.77 11.00 -13.37
CA HIS A 61 -5.83 9.98 -13.30
C HIS A 61 -5.34 8.67 -12.68
N THR A 62 -4.14 8.20 -13.07
CA THR A 62 -3.56 6.98 -12.46
C THR A 62 -3.25 7.17 -10.98
N ARG A 63 -2.73 8.35 -10.59
CA ARG A 63 -2.50 8.68 -9.18
C ARG A 63 -3.78 8.66 -8.35
N GLU A 64 -4.90 9.14 -8.89
CA GLU A 64 -6.22 9.10 -8.24
C GLU A 64 -6.72 7.67 -8.03
N ILE A 65 -6.61 6.82 -9.06
CA ILE A 65 -6.97 5.39 -8.96
C ILE A 65 -6.11 4.69 -7.91
N LEU A 66 -4.79 4.88 -7.96
CA LEU A 66 -3.85 4.24 -7.05
C LEU A 66 -4.06 4.70 -5.60
N SER A 67 -4.33 5.99 -5.38
CA SER A 67 -4.67 6.54 -4.07
C SER A 67 -5.94 5.91 -3.49
N SER A 68 -6.95 5.71 -4.34
CA SER A 68 -8.19 5.05 -3.95
C SER A 68 -7.95 3.59 -3.55
N HIS A 69 -7.19 2.84 -4.35
CA HIS A 69 -6.85 1.44 -4.04
C HIS A 69 -5.98 1.30 -2.77
N GLN A 70 -5.05 2.24 -2.55
CA GLN A 70 -4.21 2.23 -1.36
C GLN A 70 -5.03 2.42 -0.08
N LYS A 71 -6.02 3.32 -0.09
CA LYS A 71 -6.94 3.52 1.04
C LYS A 71 -7.77 2.28 1.33
N GLU A 72 -8.22 1.58 0.30
CA GLU A 72 -8.99 0.33 0.44
C GLU A 72 -8.16 -0.80 1.08
N ILE A 73 -6.89 -0.92 0.72
CA ILE A 73 -5.98 -1.92 1.33
C ILE A 73 -5.68 -1.58 2.79
N ILE A 74 -5.52 -0.30 3.12
CA ILE A 74 -5.28 0.14 4.50
C ILE A 74 -6.51 -0.14 5.37
N ASN A 75 -7.72 0.25 4.92
CA ASN A 75 -8.95 0.00 5.67
C ASN A 75 -9.19 -1.50 5.92
N ARG A 76 -8.86 -2.38 4.96
CA ARG A 76 -8.97 -3.84 5.17
C ARG A 76 -7.98 -4.41 6.19
N LYS A 77 -6.88 -3.72 6.49
CA LYS A 77 -5.94 -4.18 7.53
C LYS A 77 -6.46 -3.92 8.94
N ASP A 78 -7.35 -2.95 9.11
CA ASP A 78 -7.97 -2.64 10.40
C ASP A 78 -8.96 -3.75 10.83
N ASP A 79 -9.49 -4.53 9.88
CA ASP A 79 -10.31 -5.72 10.17
C ASP A 79 -9.51 -6.90 10.76
N PHE A 80 -8.17 -6.90 10.59
CA PHE A 80 -7.28 -7.94 11.14
C PHE A 80 -6.69 -7.55 12.51
N THR A 81 -6.82 -6.29 12.92
CA THR A 81 -6.34 -5.82 14.23
C THR A 81 -7.39 -6.05 15.30
N LEU A 82 -7.64 -7.32 15.62
CA LEU A 82 -8.21 -7.68 16.91
C LEU A 82 -7.36 -6.96 17.99
N SER A 83 -7.97 -6.10 18.80
CA SER A 83 -7.25 -5.23 19.73
C SER A 83 -6.35 -6.06 20.64
N ARG A 84 -5.18 -5.55 21.05
CA ARG A 84 -4.28 -6.25 21.98
C ARG A 84 -5.03 -6.76 23.23
N ARG A 85 -6.08 -6.04 23.66
CA ARG A 85 -6.98 -6.47 24.73
C ARG A 85 -7.89 -7.64 24.33
N GLU A 86 -8.44 -7.62 23.14
CA GLU A 86 -9.32 -8.69 22.60
C GLU A 86 -8.52 -9.97 22.30
N ILE A 87 -7.29 -9.85 21.77
CA ILE A 87 -6.41 -11.00 21.55
C ILE A 87 -6.02 -11.61 22.90
N VAL A 88 -5.61 -10.79 23.87
CA VAL A 88 -5.25 -11.27 25.21
C VAL A 88 -6.45 -11.88 25.92
N ALA A 89 -7.65 -11.30 25.78
CA ALA A 89 -8.89 -11.85 26.32
C ALA A 89 -9.25 -13.20 25.68
N ALA A 90 -9.17 -13.31 24.35
CA ALA A 90 -9.45 -14.55 23.63
C ALA A 90 -8.44 -15.67 23.99
N ILE A 91 -7.15 -15.33 24.14
CA ILE A 91 -6.12 -16.28 24.59
C ILE A 91 -6.39 -16.71 26.04
N ALA A 92 -6.71 -15.78 26.93
CA ALA A 92 -7.04 -16.08 28.32
C ALA A 92 -8.30 -16.96 28.45
N GLU A 93 -9.32 -16.71 27.63
CA GLU A 93 -10.52 -17.53 27.52
C GLU A 93 -10.21 -18.95 27.07
N ARG A 94 -9.38 -19.09 26.03
CA ARG A 94 -8.96 -20.39 25.53
C ARG A 94 -8.11 -21.16 26.55
N ALA A 95 -7.29 -20.44 27.33
CA ALA A 95 -6.46 -20.99 28.39
C ALA A 95 -7.27 -21.52 29.59
N ARG A 96 -8.46 -20.96 29.87
CA ARG A 96 -9.38 -21.49 30.91
C ARG A 96 -9.92 -22.89 30.59
N CYS A 97 -9.99 -23.24 29.31
CA CYS A 97 -10.40 -24.57 28.84
C CYS A 97 -9.22 -25.49 28.54
N TYR A 98 -7.97 -25.06 28.76
CA TYR A 98 -6.80 -25.91 28.63
C TYR A 98 -6.52 -26.57 29.99
N PRO A 99 -6.70 -27.89 30.14
CA PRO A 99 -6.23 -28.55 31.35
C PRO A 99 -4.73 -28.29 31.46
N ALA A 100 -4.29 -27.81 32.62
CA ALA A 100 -2.93 -27.39 32.88
C ALA A 100 -1.90 -28.45 32.45
N VAL A 101 -1.35 -28.30 31.25
CA VAL A 101 -0.07 -28.92 30.91
C VAL A 101 0.98 -28.10 31.65
N GLY A 102 1.47 -28.67 32.76
CA GLY A 102 2.36 -27.99 33.69
C GLY A 102 3.56 -27.37 32.98
N TYR A 103 3.68 -26.04 33.07
CA TYR A 103 4.89 -25.33 32.67
C TYR A 103 5.79 -25.22 33.90
N HIS A 104 6.90 -25.95 33.91
CA HIS A 104 7.95 -25.77 34.91
C HIS A 104 8.79 -24.55 34.52
N ASP A 105 8.76 -23.53 35.37
CA ASP A 105 9.55 -22.30 35.26
C ASP A 105 11.06 -22.61 35.37
N THR A 106 11.79 -22.45 34.27
CA THR A 106 13.25 -22.55 34.23
C THR A 106 13.91 -21.17 34.23
N SER A 107 13.51 -20.27 35.13
CA SER A 107 14.21 -19.00 35.38
C SER A 107 15.44 -19.13 36.31
N LYS A 108 15.82 -20.35 36.70
CA LYS A 108 17.14 -20.68 37.26
C LYS A 108 17.80 -21.71 36.36
N GLY A 109 18.77 -21.27 35.55
CA GLY A 109 19.63 -22.06 34.65
C GLY A 109 19.30 -23.55 34.51
N ALA A 110 18.38 -23.89 33.61
CA ALA A 110 18.18 -25.28 33.23
C ALA A 110 19.21 -25.67 32.18
N THR A 111 20.27 -26.37 32.61
CA THR A 111 21.01 -27.23 31.69
C THR A 111 20.03 -28.18 31.03
N LEU A 112 19.92 -28.11 29.71
CA LEU A 112 19.13 -29.02 28.89
C LEU A 112 19.74 -30.43 29.02
N ARG A 113 19.32 -31.21 30.02
CA ARG A 113 19.58 -32.64 30.02
C ARG A 113 18.55 -33.28 29.10
N LEU A 114 18.97 -33.53 27.86
CA LEU A 114 18.29 -34.47 26.99
C LEU A 114 18.16 -35.81 27.73
N PRO A 115 16.96 -36.39 27.82
CA PRO A 115 16.83 -37.76 28.32
C PRO A 115 17.65 -38.66 27.39
N LYS A 116 18.50 -39.51 27.98
CA LYS A 116 19.15 -40.55 27.20
C LYS A 116 18.05 -41.43 26.60
N MET A 117 18.10 -41.62 25.28
CA MET A 117 17.27 -42.60 24.59
C MET A 117 17.46 -43.95 25.29
N GLY A 118 16.43 -44.46 25.96
CA GLY A 118 16.57 -45.64 26.80
C GLY A 118 15.31 -46.23 27.43
N ASP A 119 14.27 -45.45 27.74
CA ASP A 119 13.12 -45.97 28.50
C ASP A 119 11.82 -45.99 27.68
N SER A 120 11.66 -47.06 26.91
CA SER A 120 10.50 -47.37 26.06
C SER A 120 9.28 -47.86 26.86
N SER A 121 8.87 -47.17 27.92
CA SER A 121 7.78 -47.67 28.78
C SER A 121 6.94 -46.61 29.47
N ALA A 122 6.50 -45.56 28.79
CA ALA A 122 5.43 -44.71 29.34
C ALA A 122 4.79 -43.77 28.32
N PHE A 123 4.10 -44.27 27.28
CA PHE A 123 3.13 -43.43 26.56
C PHE A 123 2.14 -44.29 25.76
N LEU A 124 1.27 -45.03 26.44
CA LEU A 124 0.00 -45.46 25.85
C LEU A 124 -1.12 -45.23 26.88
N PRO A 125 -2.12 -44.39 26.59
CA PRO A 125 -3.29 -44.25 27.46
C PRO A 125 -4.09 -45.56 27.45
N PRO A 126 -4.76 -45.93 28.55
CA PRO A 126 -5.58 -47.13 28.58
C PRO A 126 -6.74 -47.02 27.60
N LEU A 127 -6.89 -48.04 26.74
CA LEU A 127 -8.04 -48.19 25.85
C LEU A 127 -9.29 -48.40 26.71
N ARG A 128 -10.11 -47.35 26.83
CA ARG A 128 -11.43 -47.41 27.46
C ARG A 128 -12.33 -48.26 26.55
N SER A 129 -12.54 -49.53 26.90
CA SER A 129 -13.52 -50.39 26.24
C SER A 129 -14.92 -49.80 26.47
N TYR A 130 -15.56 -49.35 25.38
CA TYR A 130 -16.97 -49.03 25.38
C TYR A 130 -17.75 -50.36 25.42
N ARG A 131 -18.49 -50.61 26.49
CA ARG A 131 -19.59 -51.58 26.53
C ARG A 131 -20.75 -50.96 27.28
#